data_AF-A0A814Q3N3-F1
#
_entry.id   AF-A0A814Q3N3-F1
#
_cell.length_a   1.000
_cell.length_b   1.000
_cell.length_c   1.000
_cell.angle_alpha   90.00
_cell.angle_beta   90.00
_cell.angle_gamma   90.00
#
_symmetry.space_group_name_H-M   'P 1'
#
loop_
_entity.id
_entity.type
_entity.pdbx_description
1 polymer ?
#
loop_
_entity_poly.entity_id
_entity_poly.type
_entity_poly.pdbx_seq_one_letter_code
_entity_poly.pdbx_strand_id
1 'polypeptide(L)'
;MQVWTHELDTHFIQTEDRTQLEKIEQQILHEYNEIKTEIEDNELRYNLTFTRPFSSYLIPKDPGHLGRERHLYFERLTHVRTIPDVNILSDEFHNELDTCTSLNSDYTSESLPLLLQTFYLKRLSSLTYAKILHSVRWKRFCRQQIQFIQVEQQFNERSSRILAEFNDALQRSQRLSTLRETLLGPPVTSTKNLNQV
;
A
#
# COMPACT_ATOMS: atom_id res chain seq x y z
N MET A 1 -73.81 -5.72 4.84
CA MET A 1 -73.61 -6.36 6.16
C MET A 1 -72.72 -7.56 5.94
N GLN A 2 -71.53 -7.73 6.50
CA GLN A 2 -70.70 -6.94 7.41
C GLN A 2 -69.25 -7.12 6.95
N VAL A 3 -68.51 -6.02 6.89
CA VAL A 3 -67.06 -6.00 6.67
C VAL A 3 -66.42 -6.46 7.98
N TRP A 4 -65.71 -7.58 7.96
CA TRP A 4 -64.85 -7.97 9.07
C TRP A 4 -63.51 -7.26 8.93
N THR A 5 -63.44 -6.03 9.43
CA THR A 5 -62.18 -5.42 9.85
C THR A 5 -61.75 -6.14 11.11
N HIS A 6 -60.89 -7.15 10.97
CA HIS A 6 -60.05 -7.55 12.10
C HIS A 6 -59.07 -6.39 12.33
N GLU A 7 -59.45 -5.55 13.29
CA GLU A 7 -58.52 -4.63 13.95
C GLU A 7 -57.27 -5.41 14.29
N LEU A 8 -56.13 -4.91 13.79
CA LEU A 8 -54.82 -5.37 14.19
C LEU A 8 -54.73 -5.21 15.71
N ASP A 9 -54.74 -6.32 16.43
CA ASP A 9 -54.37 -6.38 17.84
C ASP A 9 -52.99 -5.73 18.01
N THR A 10 -52.99 -4.49 18.49
CA THR A 10 -51.79 -3.68 18.77
C THR A 10 -51.12 -4.06 20.10
N HIS A 11 -51.52 -5.17 20.72
CA HIS A 11 -51.11 -5.51 22.07
C HIS A 11 -50.83 -7.00 22.27
N PHE A 12 -49.80 -7.58 21.61
CA PHE A 12 -49.00 -8.65 22.23
C PHE A 12 -47.75 -9.10 21.43
N ILE A 13 -46.78 -8.21 21.14
CA ILE A 13 -45.40 -8.65 20.87
C ILE A 13 -44.43 -7.72 21.62
N GLN A 14 -44.03 -8.20 22.81
CA GLN A 14 -42.76 -7.98 23.53
C GLN A 14 -42.26 -6.52 23.69
N THR A 15 -42.65 -5.89 24.81
CA THR A 15 -42.02 -4.65 25.32
C THR A 15 -40.54 -4.82 25.65
N GLU A 16 -40.10 -6.04 25.96
CA GLU A 16 -38.70 -6.35 26.27
C GLU A 16 -37.82 -6.39 25.01
N ASP A 17 -38.32 -6.95 23.90
CA ASP A 17 -37.62 -6.96 22.63
C ASP A 17 -37.56 -5.57 22.00
N ARG A 18 -38.62 -4.75 22.13
CA ARG A 18 -38.59 -3.35 21.69
C ARG A 18 -37.60 -2.49 22.47
N THR A 19 -37.56 -2.65 23.79
CA THR A 19 -36.59 -1.90 24.62
C THR A 19 -35.16 -2.38 24.41
N GLN A 20 -34.94 -3.67 24.09
CA GLN A 20 -33.64 -4.17 23.65
C GLN A 20 -33.26 -3.64 22.27
N LEU A 21 -34.20 -3.58 21.33
CA LEU A 21 -33.99 -3.00 20.01
C LEU A 21 -33.61 -1.52 20.10
N GLU A 22 -34.31 -0.74 20.93
CA GLU A 22 -33.98 0.67 21.18
C GLU A 22 -32.59 0.85 21.79
N LYS A 23 -32.18 -0.02 22.71
CA LYS A 23 -30.82 -0.01 23.27
C LYS A 23 -29.76 -0.30 22.20
N ILE A 24 -30.02 -1.27 21.33
CA ILE A 24 -29.13 -1.61 20.22
C ILE A 24 -29.06 -0.46 19.20
N GLU A 25 -30.19 0.16 18.86
CA GLU A 25 -30.23 1.32 17.97
C GLU A 25 -29.46 2.51 18.55
N GLN A 26 -29.61 2.79 19.84
CA GLN A 26 -28.84 3.83 20.52
C GLN A 26 -27.34 3.52 20.56
N GLN A 27 -26.98 2.26 20.79
CA GLN A 27 -25.59 1.82 20.79
C GLN A 27 -24.97 1.95 19.39
N ILE A 28 -25.68 1.52 18.34
CA ILE A 28 -25.23 1.67 16.95
C ILE A 28 -25.10 3.14 16.58
N LEU A 29 -26.04 4.00 16.98
CA LEU A 29 -25.96 5.44 16.74
C LEU A 29 -24.75 6.06 17.46
N HIS A 30 -24.46 5.59 18.67
CA HIS A 30 -23.29 6.03 19.43
C HIS A 30 -21.99 5.63 18.72
N GLU A 31 -21.84 4.34 18.38
CA GLU A 31 -20.66 3.82 17.66
C GLU A 31 -20.50 4.48 16.28
N TYR A 32 -21.60 4.71 15.56
CA TYR A 32 -21.59 5.42 14.29
C TYR A 32 -21.09 6.85 14.44
N ASN A 33 -21.56 7.58 15.45
CA ASN A 33 -21.12 8.95 15.70
C ASN A 33 -19.67 9.00 16.15
N GLU A 34 -19.22 8.06 16.99
CA GLU A 34 -17.82 7.95 17.40
C GLU A 34 -16.89 7.72 16.20
N ILE A 35 -17.22 6.74 15.35
CA ILE A 35 -16.46 6.45 14.12
C ILE A 35 -16.50 7.64 13.17
N LYS A 36 -17.66 8.31 13.02
CA LYS A 36 -17.79 9.50 12.19
C LYS A 36 -16.88 10.62 12.69
N THR A 37 -16.87 10.89 14.00
CA THR A 37 -15.97 11.89 14.60
C THR A 37 -14.51 11.48 14.49
N GLU A 38 -14.17 10.19 14.61
CA GLU A 38 -12.80 9.70 14.40
C GLU A 38 -12.35 9.85 12.95
N ILE A 39 -13.26 9.64 11.98
CA ILE A 39 -13.00 9.90 10.58
C ILE A 39 -12.78 11.40 10.38
N GLU A 40 -13.70 12.25 10.79
CA GLU A 40 -13.58 13.72 10.66
C GLU A 40 -12.30 14.25 11.33
N ASP A 41 -11.96 13.77 12.53
CA ASP A 41 -10.73 14.11 13.23
C ASP A 41 -9.48 13.57 12.53
N ASN A 42 -9.53 12.37 11.94
CA ASN A 42 -8.45 11.89 11.09
C ASN A 42 -8.34 12.74 9.81
N GLU A 43 -9.45 13.14 9.20
CA GLU A 43 -9.44 14.01 8.02
C GLU A 43 -8.81 15.38 8.32
N LEU A 44 -9.08 15.93 9.51
CA LEU A 44 -8.48 17.16 10.02
C LEU A 44 -7.01 16.98 10.43
N ARG A 45 -6.67 15.89 11.12
CA ARG A 45 -5.28 15.55 11.52
C ARG A 45 -4.38 15.28 10.31
N TYR A 46 -4.95 14.82 9.20
CA TYR A 46 -4.22 14.49 7.97
C TYR A 46 -4.33 15.53 6.85
N ASN A 47 -4.93 16.72 7.07
CA ASN A 47 -5.01 17.82 6.09
C ASN A 47 -5.27 17.31 4.65
N LEU A 48 -6.44 16.70 4.45
CA LEU A 48 -6.80 15.90 3.28
C LEU A 48 -7.02 16.66 1.97
N THR A 49 -6.48 17.88 1.81
CA THR A 49 -6.62 18.64 0.57
C THR A 49 -5.43 18.50 -0.39
N PHE A 50 -4.26 17.97 0.01
CA PHE A 50 -3.11 17.91 -0.92
C PHE A 50 -2.13 16.73 -0.81
N THR A 51 -2.19 15.88 0.23
CA THR A 51 -1.04 14.98 0.52
C THR A 51 -1.35 13.49 0.61
N ARG A 52 -2.62 13.08 0.62
CA ARG A 52 -2.97 11.65 0.55
C ARG A 52 -3.45 11.30 -0.85
N PRO A 53 -2.62 10.69 -1.71
CA PRO A 53 -3.13 10.19 -2.97
C PRO A 53 -4.13 9.07 -2.66
N PHE A 54 -5.32 9.11 -3.26
CA PHE A 54 -6.25 7.97 -3.39
C PHE A 54 -5.64 6.81 -4.22
N SER A 55 -4.32 6.82 -4.37
CA SER A 55 -3.51 6.13 -5.34
C SER A 55 -2.19 5.78 -4.67
N SER A 56 -1.61 4.63 -4.98
CA SER A 56 -0.28 4.27 -4.48
C SER A 56 0.85 5.14 -5.05
N TYR A 57 0.53 6.08 -5.95
CA TYR A 57 1.46 7.02 -6.55
C TYR A 57 1.49 8.34 -5.78
N LEU A 58 2.66 8.73 -5.30
CA LEU A 58 2.90 10.02 -4.66
C LEU A 58 2.80 11.15 -5.70
N ILE A 59 2.15 12.26 -5.32
CA ILE A 59 2.12 13.47 -6.15
C ILE A 59 3.54 14.06 -6.18
N PRO A 60 4.12 14.35 -7.36
CA PRO A 60 5.42 15.00 -7.45
C PRO A 60 5.44 16.33 -6.71
N LYS A 61 6.52 16.61 -5.97
CA LYS A 61 6.64 17.82 -5.12
C LYS A 61 6.76 19.10 -5.96
N ASP A 62 7.61 19.07 -6.98
CA ASP A 62 7.89 20.19 -7.88
C ASP A 62 8.19 19.68 -9.31
N PRO A 63 8.00 20.50 -10.35
CA PRO A 63 8.29 20.09 -11.73
C PRO A 63 9.77 19.70 -11.95
N GLY A 64 10.70 20.27 -11.17
CA GLY A 64 12.12 19.91 -11.22
C GLY A 64 12.39 18.53 -10.64
N HIS A 65 11.73 18.16 -9.54
CA HIS A 65 11.78 16.80 -8.96
C HIS A 65 11.29 15.75 -9.95
N LEU A 66 10.18 15.99 -10.64
CA LEU A 66 9.70 15.11 -11.70
C LEU A 66 10.73 14.96 -12.84
N GLY A 67 11.42 16.05 -13.19
CA GLY A 67 12.50 16.03 -14.18
C GLY A 67 13.66 15.12 -13.77
N ARG A 68 14.14 15.25 -12.52
CA ARG A 68 15.23 14.43 -11.97
C ARG A 68 14.85 12.94 -11.90
N GLU A 69 13.63 12.65 -11.47
CA GLU A 69 13.07 11.29 -11.43
C GLU A 69 13.05 10.62 -12.81
N ARG A 70 12.56 11.35 -13.82
CA ARG A 70 12.51 10.87 -15.20
C ARG A 70 13.91 10.66 -15.77
N HIS A 71 14.85 11.55 -15.48
CA HIS A 71 16.23 11.43 -15.95
C HIS A 71 16.87 10.12 -15.46
N LEU A 72 16.80 9.82 -14.17
CA LEU A 72 17.34 8.56 -13.61
C LEU A 72 16.62 7.30 -14.11
N TYR A 73 15.32 7.41 -14.42
CA TYR A 73 14.58 6.30 -15.02
C TYR A 73 15.08 6.02 -16.43
N PHE A 74 15.25 7.06 -17.26
CA PHE A 74 15.78 6.91 -18.61
C PHE A 74 17.23 6.46 -18.60
N GLU A 75 18.07 7.01 -17.72
CA GLU A 75 19.46 6.58 -17.56
C GLU A 75 19.55 5.08 -17.27
N ARG A 76 18.72 4.55 -16.37
CA ARG A 76 18.64 3.11 -16.11
C ARG A 76 18.18 2.29 -17.31
N LEU A 77 17.25 2.81 -18.11
CA LEU A 77 16.78 2.13 -19.33
C LEU A 77 17.80 2.21 -20.48
N THR A 78 18.60 3.28 -20.55
CA THR A 78 19.64 3.43 -21.56
C THR A 78 20.89 2.60 -21.26
N HIS A 79 21.05 2.12 -20.03
CA HIS A 79 22.09 1.16 -19.64
C HIS A 79 21.82 -0.28 -20.13
N VAL A 80 20.91 -0.51 -21.08
CA VAL A 80 20.85 -1.79 -21.80
C VAL A 80 22.19 -1.98 -22.50
N ARG A 81 23.00 -2.95 -22.02
CA ARG A 81 24.22 -3.42 -22.69
C ARG A 81 23.86 -3.62 -24.16
N THR A 82 24.48 -2.86 -25.06
CA THR A 82 24.48 -3.19 -26.48
C THR A 82 24.98 -4.62 -26.59
N ILE A 83 24.25 -5.47 -27.34
CA ILE A 83 24.68 -6.84 -27.62
C ILE A 83 26.11 -6.75 -28.16
N PRO A 84 27.13 -7.28 -27.46
CA PRO A 84 28.44 -7.34 -28.06
C PRO A 84 28.39 -8.34 -29.22
N ASP A 85 29.19 -8.09 -30.26
CA ASP A 85 29.38 -9.07 -31.35
C ASP A 85 29.65 -10.46 -30.75
N VAL A 86 29.12 -11.50 -31.42
CA VAL A 86 29.07 -12.89 -30.93
C VAL A 86 30.42 -13.31 -30.32
N ASN A 87 30.52 -13.14 -29.02
CA ASN A 87 31.67 -13.57 -28.25
C ASN A 87 31.56 -15.08 -28.05
N ILE A 88 32.71 -15.74 -28.02
CA ILE A 88 32.79 -17.16 -27.70
C ILE A 88 32.12 -17.33 -26.32
N LEU A 89 31.10 -18.19 -26.25
CA LEU A 89 30.26 -18.39 -25.06
C LEU A 89 31.09 -18.57 -23.76
N SER A 90 32.26 -19.21 -23.89
CA SER A 90 33.23 -19.42 -22.81
C SER A 90 33.82 -18.12 -22.26
N ASP A 91 34.14 -17.15 -23.12
CA ASP A 91 34.70 -15.87 -22.73
C ASP A 91 33.63 -14.98 -22.12
N GLU A 92 32.38 -15.12 -22.57
CA GLU A 92 31.24 -14.45 -21.95
C GLU A 92 30.93 -15.03 -20.57
N PHE A 93 31.00 -16.36 -20.38
CA PHE A 93 30.88 -16.97 -19.06
C PHE A 93 32.04 -16.65 -18.13
N HIS A 94 33.27 -16.58 -18.64
CA HIS A 94 34.42 -16.15 -17.83
C HIS A 94 34.32 -14.68 -17.46
N ASN A 95 33.92 -13.82 -18.40
CA ASN A 95 33.68 -12.42 -18.11
C ASN A 95 32.51 -12.26 -17.13
N GLU A 96 31.43 -13.03 -17.25
CA GLU A 96 30.31 -13.01 -16.29
C GLU A 96 30.73 -13.52 -14.91
N LEU A 97 31.53 -14.58 -14.82
CA LEU A 97 32.16 -15.05 -13.58
C LEU A 97 33.11 -14.01 -12.98
N ASP A 98 33.93 -13.36 -13.79
CA ASP A 98 34.84 -12.28 -13.40
C ASP A 98 34.05 -11.03 -13.01
N THR A 99 32.90 -10.77 -13.63
CA THR A 99 32.00 -9.68 -13.24
C THR A 99 31.39 -10.04 -11.88
N CYS A 100 30.84 -11.24 -11.69
CA CYS A 100 30.28 -11.71 -10.42
C CYS A 100 31.30 -11.80 -9.28
N THR A 101 32.57 -12.06 -9.58
CA THR A 101 33.65 -12.13 -8.58
C THR A 101 34.34 -10.78 -8.34
N SER A 102 34.35 -9.88 -9.33
CA SER A 102 34.80 -8.48 -9.17
C SER A 102 33.72 -7.57 -8.57
N LEU A 103 32.45 -7.95 -8.71
CA LEU A 103 31.31 -7.43 -7.97
C LEU A 103 31.33 -7.96 -6.53
N ASN A 104 32.24 -7.42 -5.74
CA ASN A 104 32.10 -7.50 -4.29
C ASN A 104 30.86 -6.75 -3.77
N SER A 105 30.08 -6.08 -4.63
CA SER A 105 28.64 -5.87 -4.43
C SER A 105 27.96 -5.27 -5.68
N ASP A 106 26.88 -5.90 -6.18
CA ASP A 106 25.93 -5.31 -7.16
C ASP A 106 25.26 -4.00 -6.68
N TYR A 107 25.57 -3.60 -5.46
CA TYR A 107 25.01 -2.46 -4.77
C TYR A 107 26.11 -1.78 -3.95
N THR A 108 26.24 -0.47 -4.05
CA THR A 108 27.02 0.30 -3.07
C THR A 108 26.16 0.55 -1.83
N SER A 109 26.76 0.90 -0.70
CA SER A 109 26.02 1.35 0.49
C SER A 109 25.07 2.52 0.17
N GLU A 110 25.39 3.30 -0.85
CA GLU A 110 24.60 4.44 -1.33
C GLU A 110 23.45 4.01 -2.26
N SER A 111 23.63 2.96 -3.07
CA SER A 111 22.58 2.48 -4.00
C SER A 111 21.62 1.47 -3.36
N LEU A 112 22.03 0.81 -2.27
CA LEU A 112 21.23 -0.19 -1.55
C LEU A 112 19.87 0.36 -1.05
N PRO A 113 19.78 1.55 -0.42
CA PRO A 113 18.50 2.11 0.00
C PRO A 113 17.50 2.32 -1.15
N LEU A 114 17.99 2.76 -2.32
CA LEU A 114 17.16 2.91 -3.52
C LEU A 114 16.65 1.56 -4.03
N LEU A 115 17.54 0.56 -4.09
CA LEU A 115 17.18 -0.78 -4.54
C LEU A 115 16.11 -1.38 -3.61
N LEU A 116 16.30 -1.28 -2.30
CA LEU A 116 15.34 -1.73 -1.30
C LEU A 116 14.01 -0.97 -1.40
N GLN A 117 14.03 0.34 -1.64
CA GLN A 117 12.80 1.10 -1.83
C GLN A 117 12.04 0.59 -3.06
N THR A 118 12.73 0.39 -4.20
CA THR A 118 12.09 -0.16 -5.40
C THR A 118 11.54 -1.57 -5.19
N PHE A 119 12.23 -2.40 -4.39
CA PHE A 119 11.74 -3.71 -3.99
C PHE A 119 10.42 -3.61 -3.21
N TYR A 120 10.36 -2.76 -2.16
CA TYR A 120 9.13 -2.61 -1.37
C TYR A 120 7.99 -2.00 -2.19
N LEU A 121 8.25 -1.05 -3.10
CA LEU A 121 7.24 -0.52 -4.01
C LEU A 121 6.67 -1.62 -4.94
N LYS A 122 7.52 -2.48 -5.51
CA LYS A 122 7.07 -3.65 -6.29
C LYS A 122 6.33 -4.68 -5.42
N ARG A 123 6.74 -4.85 -4.17
CA ARG A 123 6.06 -5.75 -3.23
C ARG A 123 4.65 -5.24 -2.91
N LEU A 124 4.46 -3.93 -2.74
CA LEU A 124 3.14 -3.33 -2.50
C LEU A 124 2.15 -3.63 -3.64
N SER A 125 2.58 -3.50 -4.90
CA SER A 125 1.72 -3.84 -6.03
C SER A 125 1.37 -5.33 -6.08
N SER A 126 2.34 -6.21 -5.81
CA SER A 126 2.11 -7.66 -5.71
C SER A 126 1.13 -8.02 -4.58
N LEU A 127 1.24 -7.40 -3.41
CA LEU A 127 0.36 -7.66 -2.26
C LEU A 127 -1.06 -7.13 -2.51
N THR A 128 -1.17 -5.99 -3.18
CA THR A 128 -2.47 -5.43 -3.59
C THR A 128 -3.18 -6.37 -4.55
N TYR A 129 -2.48 -6.86 -5.56
CA TYR A 129 -3.01 -7.86 -6.49
C TYR A 129 -3.44 -9.14 -5.76
N ALA A 130 -2.60 -9.65 -4.86
CA ALA A 130 -2.91 -10.83 -4.06
C ALA A 130 -4.18 -10.64 -3.21
N LYS A 131 -4.36 -9.48 -2.58
CA LYS A 131 -5.55 -9.14 -1.79
C LYS A 131 -6.82 -9.09 -2.63
N ILE A 132 -6.76 -8.45 -3.80
CA ILE A 132 -7.89 -8.35 -4.73
C ILE A 132 -8.28 -9.75 -5.22
N LEU A 133 -7.30 -10.53 -5.68
CA LEU A 133 -7.52 -11.88 -6.17
C LEU A 133 -8.12 -12.79 -5.08
N HIS A 134 -7.60 -12.74 -3.86
CA HIS A 134 -8.11 -13.48 -2.71
C HIS A 134 -9.58 -13.12 -2.42
N SER A 135 -9.91 -11.83 -2.46
CA SER A 135 -11.27 -11.33 -2.22
C SER A 135 -12.26 -11.73 -3.33
N VAL A 136 -11.82 -11.74 -4.60
CA VAL A 136 -12.65 -12.19 -5.74
C VAL A 136 -12.91 -13.70 -5.67
N ARG A 137 -11.89 -14.50 -5.33
CA ARG A 137 -12.03 -15.95 -5.15
C ARG A 137 -13.00 -16.27 -4.03
N TRP A 138 -12.92 -15.55 -2.91
CA TRP A 138 -13.88 -15.67 -1.81
C TRP A 138 -15.31 -15.36 -2.25
N LYS A 139 -15.53 -14.24 -2.95
CA LYS A 139 -16.86 -13.89 -3.47
C LYS A 139 -17.43 -14.96 -4.41
N ARG A 140 -16.61 -15.64 -5.21
CA ARG A 140 -17.06 -16.76 -6.06
C ARG A 140 -17.40 -18.00 -5.24
N PHE A 141 -16.58 -18.32 -4.24
CA PHE A 141 -16.82 -19.44 -3.33
C PHE A 141 -18.15 -19.30 -2.59
N CYS A 142 -18.42 -18.12 -2.01
CA CYS A 142 -19.68 -17.84 -1.29
C CYS A 142 -20.93 -17.92 -2.19
N ARG A 143 -20.79 -17.83 -3.52
CA ARG A 143 -21.92 -18.01 -4.44
C ARG A 143 -22.25 -19.48 -4.72
N GLN A 144 -21.31 -20.39 -4.52
CA GLN A 144 -21.40 -21.78 -4.96
C GLN A 144 -21.62 -22.76 -3.80
N GLN A 145 -21.35 -22.37 -2.55
CA GLN A 145 -21.41 -23.26 -1.39
C GLN A 145 -22.06 -22.58 -0.17
N ILE A 146 -22.67 -23.39 0.70
CA ILE A 146 -23.10 -23.00 2.05
C ILE A 146 -21.83 -22.68 2.87
N GLN A 147 -21.80 -21.52 3.54
CA GLN A 147 -20.64 -21.03 4.27
C GLN A 147 -20.20 -22.01 5.37
N PHE A 148 -18.93 -22.40 5.35
CA PHE A 148 -18.30 -23.14 6.44
C PHE A 148 -17.45 -22.18 7.27
N ILE A 149 -17.74 -22.09 8.58
CA ILE A 149 -17.07 -21.19 9.54
C ILE A 149 -15.54 -21.33 9.48
N GLN A 150 -15.03 -22.56 9.35
CA GLN A 150 -13.59 -22.82 9.26
C GLN A 150 -12.93 -22.19 8.01
N VAL A 151 -13.61 -22.24 6.86
CA VAL A 151 -13.07 -21.69 5.61
C VAL A 151 -13.09 -20.16 5.65
N GLU A 152 -14.11 -19.57 6.28
CA GLU A 152 -14.17 -18.12 6.53
C GLU A 152 -13.05 -17.65 7.47
N GLN A 153 -12.80 -18.37 8.56
CA GLN A 153 -11.67 -18.08 9.47
C GLN A 153 -10.33 -18.11 8.71
N GLN A 154 -10.08 -19.15 7.92
CA GLN A 154 -8.87 -19.25 7.10
C GLN A 154 -8.75 -18.12 6.07
N PHE A 155 -9.86 -17.73 5.43
CA PHE A 155 -9.90 -16.60 4.51
C PHE A 155 -9.50 -15.30 5.23
N ASN A 156 -10.09 -15.04 6.39
CA ASN A 156 -9.87 -13.84 7.19
C ASN A 156 -8.43 -13.78 7.70
N GLU A 157 -7.89 -14.87 8.24
CA GLU A 157 -6.49 -14.95 8.65
C GLU A 157 -5.54 -14.62 7.50
N ARG A 158 -5.76 -15.23 6.33
CA ARG A 158 -4.91 -14.97 5.15
C ARG A 158 -5.04 -13.53 4.67
N SER A 159 -6.24 -12.96 4.70
CA SER A 159 -6.48 -11.56 4.39
C SER A 159 -5.74 -10.63 5.36
N SER A 160 -5.77 -10.91 6.65
CA SER A 160 -5.08 -10.14 7.69
C SER A 160 -3.57 -10.20 7.54
N ARG A 161 -3.00 -11.38 7.23
CA ARG A 161 -1.56 -11.52 6.95
C ARG A 161 -1.12 -10.70 5.74
N ILE A 162 -1.88 -10.74 4.64
CA ILE A 162 -1.59 -9.93 3.44
C ILE A 162 -1.61 -8.43 3.79
N LEU A 163 -2.59 -8.00 4.60
CA LEU A 163 -2.69 -6.60 5.00
C LEU A 163 -1.56 -6.17 5.94
N ALA A 164 -1.15 -7.05 6.87
CA ALA A 164 -0.01 -6.80 7.75
C ALA A 164 1.29 -6.66 6.95
N GLU A 165 1.56 -7.56 6.00
CA GLU A 165 2.72 -7.47 5.10
C GLU A 165 2.66 -6.20 4.23
N PHE A 166 1.47 -5.79 3.78
CA PHE A 166 1.29 -4.57 3.00
C PHE A 166 1.66 -3.34 3.82
N ASN A 167 1.18 -3.25 5.06
CA ASN A 167 1.48 -2.14 5.95
C ASN A 167 2.97 -2.07 6.31
N ASP A 168 3.62 -3.21 6.56
CA ASP A 168 5.07 -3.25 6.81
C ASP A 168 5.88 -2.79 5.58
N ALA A 169 5.55 -3.30 4.40
CA ALA A 169 6.19 -2.88 3.15
C ALA A 169 5.99 -1.38 2.87
N LEU A 170 4.80 -0.85 3.20
CA LEU A 170 4.48 0.56 3.03
C LEU A 170 5.34 1.44 3.94
N GLN A 171 5.40 1.10 5.24
CA GLN A 171 6.20 1.84 6.22
C GLN A 171 7.69 1.83 5.85
N ARG A 172 8.22 0.67 5.44
CA ARG A 172 9.63 0.54 5.01
C ARG A 172 9.92 1.35 3.75
N SER A 173 9.03 1.31 2.76
CA SER A 173 9.14 2.12 1.55
C SER A 173 9.14 3.62 1.87
N GLN A 174 8.25 4.07 2.77
CA GLN A 174 8.18 5.47 3.19
C GLN A 174 9.45 5.93 3.90
N ARG A 175 9.99 5.10 4.81
CA ARG A 175 11.27 5.39 5.49
C ARG A 175 12.43 5.49 4.52
N LEU A 176 12.49 4.62 3.51
CA LEU A 176 13.53 4.66 2.48
C LEU A 176 13.33 5.82 1.49
N SER A 177 12.10 6.34 1.37
CA SER A 177 11.82 7.47 0.49
C SER A 177 12.54 8.74 0.91
N THR A 178 12.77 8.97 2.20
CA THR A 178 13.51 10.16 2.65
C THR A 178 14.96 10.12 2.17
N LEU A 179 15.60 8.94 2.15
CA LEU A 179 16.95 8.74 1.61
C LEU A 179 17.01 8.96 0.10
N ARG A 180 15.99 8.52 -0.62
CA ARG A 180 15.86 8.81 -2.05
C ARG A 180 15.73 10.31 -2.31
N GLU A 181 14.97 11.02 -1.50
CA GLU A 181 14.83 12.47 -1.60
C GLU A 181 16.15 13.21 -1.30
N THR A 182 16.98 12.71 -0.37
CA THR A 182 18.32 13.29 -0.14
C THR A 182 19.27 13.07 -1.32
N LEU A 183 19.13 11.94 -2.03
CA LEU A 183 19.94 11.66 -3.21
C LEU A 183 19.47 12.44 -4.45
N LEU A 184 18.16 12.65 -4.58
CA LEU A 184 17.54 13.44 -5.65
C LEU A 184 17.58 14.96 -5.39
N GLY A 185 17.90 15.37 -4.16
CA GLY A 185 18.05 16.76 -3.78
C GLY A 185 19.25 17.41 -4.48
N PRO A 186 19.29 18.75 -4.59
CA PRO A 186 20.49 19.43 -5.06
C PRO A 186 21.67 18.99 -4.18
N PRO A 187 22.88 18.79 -4.75
CA PRO A 187 24.06 18.49 -3.95
C PRO A 187 24.19 19.61 -2.91
N VAL A 188 24.32 19.25 -1.64
CA VAL A 188 24.55 20.21 -0.57
C VAL A 188 25.82 20.94 -0.95
N THR A 189 25.69 22.15 -1.51
CA THR A 189 26.80 23.05 -1.72
C THR A 189 27.34 23.32 -0.33
N SER A 190 28.44 22.64 0.02
CA SER A 190 29.24 22.97 1.17
C SER A 190 29.68 24.41 0.97
N THR A 191 28.91 25.35 1.49
CA THR A 191 29.36 26.70 1.79
C THR A 191 30.40 26.53 2.88
N LYS A 192 31.62 26.17 2.45
CA LYS A 192 32.80 26.46 3.25
C LYS A 192 32.80 27.96 3.43
N ASN A 193 32.41 28.39 4.63
CA ASN A 193 32.77 29.68 5.18
C ASN A 193 34.28 29.85 4.97
N LEU A 194 34.65 30.61 3.95
CA LEU A 194 35.95 31.23 3.88
C LEU A 194 35.88 32.45 4.80
N ASN A 195 36.31 32.21 6.03
CA ASN A 195 36.63 33.21 7.03
C ASN A 195 37.56 34.29 6.45
N GLN A 196 37.34 35.51 6.94
CA GLN A 196 38.38 36.44 7.42
C GLN A 196 39.65 36.57 6.55
N VAL A 197 39.77 37.70 5.84
CA VAL A 197 40.75 38.77 6.14
C VAL A 197 40.12 40.10 5.78
#